data_AF-A0AAQ4F6Q6-F1
#
_entry.id   AF-A0AAQ4F6Q6-F1
#
_cell.length_a   1.000
_cell.length_b   1.000
_cell.length_c   1.000
_cell.angle_alpha   90.00
_cell.angle_beta   90.00
_cell.angle_gamma   90.00
#
_symmetry.space_group_name_H-M   'P 1'
#
loop_
_entity.id
_entity.type
_entity.pdbx_description
1 polymer ?
#
loop_
_entity_poly.entity_id
_entity_poly.type
_entity_poly.pdbx_seq_one_letter_code
_entity_poly.pdbx_strand_id
1 'polypeptide(L)'
;MKLHVISRLATGSCLFENITIPAGESLRQESPCRRVTCIEHHRTVFIQECTTYYCPSVNCRMEAQEGLYPSCCPKPVYVAN
;
A
#
# COMPACT_ATOMS: atom_id res chain seq x y z
N MET A 1 -6.58 0.76 -6.59
CA MET A 1 -5.26 0.66 -7.27
C MET A 1 -5.00 1.98 -7.97
N LYS A 2 -3.80 2.56 -7.81
CA LYS A 2 -3.50 3.90 -8.34
C LYS A 2 -2.07 3.96 -8.89
N LEU A 3 -1.94 4.45 -10.11
CA LEU A 3 -0.64 4.76 -10.74
C LEU A 3 -0.30 6.22 -10.47
N HIS A 4 0.93 6.48 -10.02
CA HIS A 4 1.46 7.84 -9.91
C HIS A 4 2.72 7.96 -10.77
N VAL A 5 2.77 9.01 -11.60
CA VAL A 5 3.94 9.35 -12.41
C VAL A 5 5.00 9.95 -11.49
N ILE A 6 6.26 9.55 -11.67
CA ILE A 6 7.39 10.02 -10.87
C ILE A 6 8.43 10.74 -11.73
N SER A 7 9.23 11.60 -11.10
CA SER A 7 10.43 12.16 -11.70
C SER A 7 11.57 11.13 -11.70
N ARG A 8 12.36 11.11 -12.77
CA ARG A 8 13.47 10.17 -12.98
C ARG A 8 14.61 10.48 -12.00
N LEU A 9 15.03 9.51 -11.19
CA LEU A 9 16.38 9.50 -10.64
C LEU A 9 17.32 8.82 -11.63
N ALA A 10 18.58 9.27 -11.67
CA ALA A 10 19.61 8.63 -12.46
C ALA A 10 19.70 7.13 -12.11
N THR A 11 19.79 6.29 -13.15
CA THR A 11 20.00 4.83 -13.12
C THR A 11 18.95 4.00 -12.36
N GLY A 12 17.92 3.53 -13.09
CA GLY A 12 17.15 2.32 -12.74
C GLY A 12 16.38 2.33 -11.42
N SER A 13 16.00 3.51 -10.89
CA SER A 13 15.27 3.61 -9.63
C SER A 13 14.14 4.64 -9.69
N CYS A 14 13.10 4.42 -8.89
CA CYS A 14 11.96 5.31 -8.71
C CYS A 14 12.12 6.16 -7.46
N LEU A 15 11.98 7.49 -7.55
CA LEU A 15 11.80 8.34 -6.38
C LEU A 15 10.31 8.54 -6.10
N PHE A 16 9.84 8.13 -4.93
CA PHE A 16 8.46 8.34 -4.50
C PHE A 16 8.43 8.74 -3.04
N GLU A 17 7.84 9.91 -2.73
CA GLU A 17 7.75 10.45 -1.36
C GLU A 17 9.10 10.44 -0.60
N ASN A 18 10.19 10.88 -1.27
CA ASN A 18 11.57 10.86 -0.76
C ASN A 18 12.18 9.47 -0.52
N ILE A 19 11.56 8.40 -1.01
CA ILE A 19 12.09 7.03 -0.95
C ILE A 19 12.52 6.59 -2.34
N THR A 20 13.73 6.05 -2.44
CA THR A 20 14.25 5.44 -3.67
C THR A 20 13.93 3.95 -3.68
N ILE A 21 13.22 3.49 -4.70
CA ILE A 21 12.84 2.08 -4.90
C ILE A 21 13.54 1.57 -6.15
N PRO A 22 14.33 0.49 -6.09
CA PRO A 22 14.98 -0.09 -7.27
C PRO A 22 13.95 -0.55 -8.32
N ALA A 23 14.33 -0.51 -9.60
CA ALA A 23 13.49 -0.97 -10.70
C ALA A 23 13.05 -2.43 -10.49
N GLY A 24 11.74 -2.69 -10.70
CA GLY A 24 11.16 -4.02 -10.52
C GLY A 24 10.96 -4.44 -9.06
N GLU A 25 11.46 -3.67 -8.09
CA GLU A 25 11.25 -3.95 -6.68
C GLU A 25 9.99 -3.28 -6.12
N SER A 26 9.55 -3.81 -4.97
CA SER A 26 8.40 -3.30 -4.24
C SER A 26 8.75 -3.05 -2.78
N LEU A 27 8.33 -1.88 -2.27
CA LEU A 27 8.42 -1.51 -0.88
C LEU A 27 7.05 -1.73 -0.20
N ARG A 28 7.05 -2.44 0.93
CA ARG A 28 5.89 -2.58 1.80
C ARG A 28 5.98 -1.53 2.91
N GLN A 29 4.89 -0.84 3.17
CA GLN A 29 4.81 0.21 4.19
C GLN A 29 3.76 -0.17 5.24
N GLU A 30 4.02 0.25 6.48
CA GLU A 30 3.10 0.11 7.61
C GLU A 30 2.15 1.31 7.72
N SER A 31 2.69 2.53 7.61
CA SER A 31 1.91 3.77 7.62
C SER A 31 2.41 4.73 6.53
N PRO A 32 1.57 5.06 5.53
CA PRO A 32 0.28 4.44 5.20
C PRO A 32 0.43 2.94 4.83
N CYS A 33 -0.55 2.10 5.19
CA CYS A 33 -0.50 0.66 4.94
C CYS A 33 -0.74 0.34 3.46
N ARG A 34 0.35 0.22 2.70
CA ARG A 34 0.32 0.00 1.24
C ARG A 34 1.60 -0.66 0.74
N ARG A 35 1.57 -1.09 -0.51
CA ARG A 35 2.74 -1.54 -1.27
C ARG A 35 2.97 -0.61 -2.46
N VAL A 36 4.20 -0.15 -2.61
CA VAL A 36 4.64 0.72 -3.72
C VAL A 36 5.62 -0.07 -4.57
N THR A 37 5.34 -0.20 -5.86
CA THR A 37 6.19 -0.95 -6.81
C THR A 37 6.77 -0.01 -7.86
N CYS A 38 8.07 -0.08 -8.10
CA CYS A 38 8.71 0.72 -9.13
C CYS A 38 8.54 0.08 -10.51
N ILE A 39 7.84 0.75 -11.41
CA ILE A 39 7.65 0.32 -12.80
C ILE A 39 8.52 1.18 -13.72
N GLU A 40 9.76 0.73 -13.97
CA GLU A 40 10.77 1.48 -14.71
C GLU A 40 10.31 1.88 -16.11
N HIS A 41 9.75 0.93 -16.87
CA HIS A 41 9.33 1.15 -18.26
C HIS A 41 8.30 2.28 -18.41
N HIS A 42 7.44 2.47 -17.40
CA HIS A 42 6.35 3.43 -17.45
C HIS A 42 6.63 4.72 -16.66
N ARG A 43 7.77 4.82 -15.97
CA ARG A 43 8.12 5.97 -15.10
C ARG A 43 7.01 6.25 -14.07
N THR A 44 6.46 5.18 -13.53
CA THR A 44 5.35 5.22 -12.60
C THR A 44 5.67 4.34 -11.41
N VAL A 45 5.17 4.74 -10.25
CA VAL A 45 4.97 3.78 -9.17
C VAL A 45 3.55 3.22 -9.23
N PHE A 46 3.45 1.93 -9.02
CA PHE A 46 2.18 1.26 -8.81
C PHE A 46 1.91 1.17 -7.31
N ILE A 47 0.85 1.84 -6.85
CA ILE A 47 0.46 1.84 -5.44
C ILE A 47 -0.73 0.90 -5.25
N GLN A 48 -0.53 -0.06 -4.37
CA GLN A 48 -1.55 -0.99 -3.92
C GLN A 48 -1.87 -0.76 -2.46
N GLU A 49 -3.08 -0.26 -2.22
CA GLU A 49 -3.63 -0.02 -0.88
C GLU A 49 -4.41 -1.25 -0.40
N CYS A 50 -4.81 -1.23 0.87
CA CYS A 50 -5.69 -2.24 1.42
C CYS A 50 -7.07 -2.23 0.74
N THR A 51 -7.68 -3.40 0.59
CA THR A 51 -9.08 -3.50 0.18
C THR A 51 -9.95 -2.79 1.21
N THR A 52 -10.83 -1.90 0.75
CA THR A 52 -11.80 -1.23 1.61
C THR A 52 -12.92 -2.22 1.94
N TYR A 53 -13.00 -2.62 3.20
CA TYR A 53 -14.15 -3.36 3.73
C TYR A 53 -15.10 -2.39 4.45
N TYR A 54 -16.37 -2.75 4.49
CA TYR A 54 -17.38 -2.07 5.28
C TYR A 54 -18.00 -3.05 6.27
N CYS A 55 -18.32 -2.57 7.47
CA CYS A 55 -19.04 -3.33 8.48
C CYS A 55 -20.54 -3.10 8.33
N PRO A 56 -21.32 -4.07 7.83
CA PRO A 56 -22.75 -3.88 7.53
C PRO A 56 -23.65 -3.93 8.78
N SER A 57 -23.12 -4.38 9.92
CA SER A 57 -23.87 -4.62 11.15
C SER A 57 -23.26 -3.90 12.35
N VAL A 58 -24.08 -3.59 13.35
CA VAL A 58 -23.65 -3.00 14.63
C VAL A 58 -22.64 -3.86 15.40
N ASN A 59 -22.67 -5.18 15.19
CA ASN A 59 -21.75 -6.12 15.82
C ASN A 59 -20.43 -6.29 15.05
N CYS A 60 -20.20 -5.50 14.00
CA CYS A 60 -18.97 -5.53 13.22
C CYS A 60 -18.16 -4.28 13.50
N ARG A 61 -16.88 -4.45 13.82
CA ARG A 61 -15.92 -3.35 13.91
C ARG A 61 -14.75 -3.59 12.95
N MET A 62 -14.23 -2.51 12.38
CA MET A 62 -12.97 -2.58 11.65
C MET A 62 -11.84 -2.54 12.67
N GLU A 63 -11.02 -3.58 12.71
CA GLU A 63 -9.84 -3.60 13.56
C GLU A 63 -8.61 -3.18 12.77
N ALA A 64 -7.86 -2.23 13.35
CA ALA A 64 -6.51 -1.93 12.90
C ALA A 64 -5.60 -3.14 13.17
N GLN A 65 -4.56 -3.29 12.35
CA GLN A 65 -3.57 -4.36 12.47
C GLN A 65 -2.18 -3.74 12.39
N GLU A 66 -1.20 -4.36 13.04
CA GLU A 66 0.20 -3.90 13.05
C GLU A 66 1.03 -4.60 11.96
N GLY A 67 2.17 -4.01 11.63
CA GLY A 67 3.18 -4.58 10.74
C GLY A 67 3.14 -4.04 9.30
N LEU A 68 3.85 -4.69 8.39
CA LEU A 68 3.95 -4.24 6.99
C LEU A 68 2.79 -4.75 6.14
N TYR A 69 2.43 -4.00 5.08
CA TYR A 69 1.44 -4.47 4.09
C TYR A 69 1.74 -5.91 3.61
N PRO A 70 0.74 -6.81 3.54
CA PRO A 70 -0.69 -6.60 3.78
C PRO A 70 -1.14 -6.86 5.23
N SER A 71 -0.22 -7.11 6.17
CA SER A 71 -0.57 -7.46 7.56
C SER A 71 -1.26 -6.31 8.28
N CYS A 72 -0.83 -5.06 8.07
CA CYS A 72 -1.48 -3.86 8.63
C CYS A 72 -2.86 -3.54 8.06
N CYS A 73 -3.38 -4.32 7.10
CA CYS A 73 -4.66 -4.00 6.48
C CYS A 73 -5.83 -4.22 7.44
N PRO A 74 -6.73 -3.22 7.60
CA PRO A 74 -7.89 -3.35 8.47
C PRO A 74 -8.80 -4.49 8.03
N LYS A 75 -9.32 -5.25 9.00
CA LYS A 75 -10.25 -6.37 8.74
C LYS A 75 -11.54 -6.19 9.54
N PRO A 76 -12.69 -6.58 8.99
CA PRO A 76 -13.93 -6.64 9.75
C PRO A 76 -13.87 -7.79 10.76
N VAL A 77 -14.16 -7.49 12.01
CA VAL A 77 -14.28 -8.46 13.10
C VAL A 77 -15.70 -8.39 13.65
N TYR A 78 -16.38 -9.54 13.67
CA TYR A 78 -17.73 -9.68 14.20
C TYR A 78 -17.65 -10.09 15.67
N VAL A 79 -18.21 -9.27 16.55
CA VAL A 79 -18.31 -9.55 17.98
C VAL A 79 -19.63 -10.29 18.21
N ALA A 80 -19.58 -11.50 18.75
CA ALA A 80 -20.79 -12.19 19.18
C ALA A 80 -21.41 -11.43 20.36
N ASN A 81 -22.72 -11.21 20.33
CA ASN A 81 -23.48 -10.71 21.47
C ASN A 81 -23.59 -11.75 22.56
#